data_AF-E6W6Q5-F1
#
_entry.id   AF-E6W6Q5-F1
#
_cell.length_a   1.000
_cell.length_b   1.000
_cell.length_c   1.000
_cell.angle_alpha   90.00
_cell.angle_beta   90.00
_cell.angle_gamma   90.00
#
_symmetry.space_group_name_H-M   'P 1'
#
loop_
_entity.id
_entity.type
_entity.pdbx_description
1 polymer ?
#
loop_
_entity_poly.entity_id
_entity_poly.type
_entity_poly.pdbx_seq_one_letter_code
_entity_poly.pdbx_strand_id
1 'polypeptide(L)'
;MDDREVIVIQLIGLTRELRKHLENQDASDEIMDELINRRQWLIQQLAQACENAGEIGGSALQLLEEDRNLLASANQEKINMERLLAMESRKSDIKGKYRQVQSIRGQSLLVDRTL
;
A
#
# COMPACT_ATOMS: atom_id res chain seq x y z
N MET A 1 -19.44 -13.69 26.53
CA MET A 1 -18.20 -13.33 25.83
C MET A 1 -17.99 -11.85 26.09
N ASP A 2 -16.79 -11.43 26.49
CA ASP A 2 -16.51 -10.00 26.76
C ASP A 2 -16.61 -9.21 25.44
N ASP A 3 -17.37 -8.12 25.42
CA ASP A 3 -17.57 -7.28 24.24
C ASP A 3 -16.24 -6.76 23.68
N ARG A 4 -15.23 -6.56 24.54
CA ARG A 4 -13.87 -6.20 24.13
C ARG A 4 -13.22 -7.30 23.29
N GLU A 5 -13.38 -8.55 23.69
CA GLU A 5 -12.82 -9.70 22.95
C GLU A 5 -13.51 -9.87 21.60
N VAL A 6 -14.80 -9.56 21.51
CA VAL A 6 -15.54 -9.53 20.24
C VAL A 6 -14.98 -8.47 19.30
N ILE A 7 -14.75 -7.24 19.81
CA ILE A 7 -14.15 -6.15 19.02
C ILE A 7 -12.74 -6.53 18.55
N VAL A 8 -11.92 -7.15 19.41
CA VAL A 8 -10.58 -7.62 19.04
C VAL A 8 -10.62 -8.66 17.94
N ILE A 9 -11.53 -9.64 18.00
CA ILE A 9 -11.69 -10.64 16.94
C ILE A 9 -12.13 -10.00 15.62
N GLN A 10 -13.04 -9.02 15.67
CA GLN A 10 -13.44 -8.26 14.49
C GLN A 10 -12.27 -7.47 13.90
N LEU A 11 -11.45 -6.83 14.74
CA LEU A 11 -10.25 -6.13 14.31
C LEU A 11 -9.25 -7.08 13.64
N ILE A 12 -9.02 -8.27 14.21
CA ILE A 12 -8.15 -9.29 13.61
C ILE A 12 -8.67 -9.71 12.23
N GLY A 13 -9.97 -10.00 12.11
CA GLY A 13 -10.58 -10.36 10.84
C GLY A 13 -10.38 -9.28 9.78
N LEU A 14 -10.60 -8.03 10.16
CA LEU A 14 -10.45 -6.89 9.28
C LEU A 14 -8.97 -6.59 8.95
N THR A 15 -8.02 -6.81 9.87
CA THR A 15 -6.58 -6.72 9.58
C THR A 15 -6.19 -7.70 8.48
N ARG A 16 -6.68 -8.94 8.56
CA ARG A 16 -6.40 -9.99 7.57
C ARG A 16 -7.00 -9.68 6.21
N GLU A 17 -8.18 -9.09 6.18
CA GLU A 17 -8.85 -8.66 4.95
C GLU A 17 -8.08 -7.54 4.26
N LEU A 18 -7.71 -6.49 4.99
CA LEU A 18 -6.83 -5.41 4.50
C LEU A 18 -5.52 -5.97 3.94
N ARG A 19 -4.90 -6.92 4.64
CA ARG A 19 -3.66 -7.54 4.18
C ARG A 19 -3.84 -8.28 2.85
N LYS A 20 -4.93 -9.05 2.69
CA LYS A 20 -5.22 -9.74 1.42
C LYS A 20 -5.40 -8.75 0.26
N HIS A 21 -6.04 -7.62 0.51
CA HIS A 21 -6.21 -6.58 -0.51
C HIS A 21 -4.87 -5.98 -0.95
N LEU A 22 -3.97 -5.71 -0.01
CA LEU A 22 -2.61 -5.25 -0.31
C LEU A 22 -1.78 -6.28 -1.06
N GLU A 23 -1.90 -7.56 -0.71
CA GLU A 23 -1.11 -8.65 -1.32
C GLU A 23 -1.59 -9.02 -2.72
N ASN A 24 -2.90 -8.97 -2.97
CA ASN A 24 -3.48 -9.40 -4.25
C ASN A 24 -3.48 -8.32 -5.33
N GLN A 25 -3.12 -7.07 -5.00
CA GLN A 25 -3.05 -5.92 -5.95
C GLN A 25 -4.33 -5.65 -6.78
N ASP A 26 -5.46 -6.24 -6.38
CA ASP A 26 -6.75 -6.20 -7.11
C ASP A 26 -7.82 -5.44 -6.32
N ALA A 27 -7.41 -4.71 -5.28
CA ALA A 27 -8.32 -3.99 -4.40
C ALA A 27 -8.72 -2.66 -5.00
N SER A 28 -10.03 -2.41 -5.09
CA SER A 28 -10.54 -1.06 -5.33
C SER A 28 -10.15 -0.14 -4.18
N ASP A 29 -9.67 1.06 -4.50
CA ASP A 29 -9.36 2.11 -3.51
C ASP A 29 -10.56 2.38 -2.58
N GLU A 30 -11.78 2.33 -3.12
CA GLU A 30 -13.02 2.51 -2.35
C GLU A 30 -13.21 1.43 -1.27
N ILE A 31 -12.86 0.17 -1.57
CA ILE A 31 -12.97 -0.94 -0.62
C ILE A 31 -11.92 -0.80 0.48
N MET A 32 -10.69 -0.40 0.10
CA MET A 32 -9.62 -0.15 1.05
C MET A 32 -9.98 0.95 2.05
N ASP A 33 -10.55 2.05 1.55
CA ASP A 33 -11.00 3.16 2.39
C ASP A 33 -12.13 2.74 3.35
N GLU A 34 -13.11 1.96 2.88
CA GLU A 34 -14.19 1.45 3.71
C GLU A 34 -13.64 0.58 4.87
N LEU A 35 -12.74 -0.35 4.56
CA LEU A 35 -12.12 -1.22 5.55
C LEU A 35 -11.30 -0.43 6.56
N ILE A 36 -10.50 0.55 6.13
CA ILE A 36 -9.72 1.43 7.02
C ILE A 36 -10.65 2.22 7.95
N ASN A 37 -11.72 2.82 7.42
CA ASN A 37 -12.67 3.59 8.21
C ASN A 37 -13.37 2.71 9.25
N ARG A 38 -13.78 1.50 8.85
CA ARG A 38 -14.39 0.53 9.76
C ARG A 38 -13.41 0.07 10.84
N ARG A 39 -12.13 -0.10 10.50
CA ARG A 39 -11.06 -0.38 11.47
C ARG A 39 -10.94 0.72 12.52
N GLN A 40 -10.87 1.97 12.07
CA GLN A 40 -10.71 3.13 12.94
C GLN A 40 -11.87 3.22 13.94
N TRP A 41 -13.10 2.99 13.46
CA TRP A 41 -14.28 2.96 14.31
C TRP A 41 -14.20 1.87 15.39
N LEU A 42 -13.79 0.64 15.02
CA LEU A 42 -13.62 -0.46 15.98
C LEU A 42 -12.51 -0.18 17.01
N ILE A 43 -11.41 0.45 16.60
CA ILE A 43 -10.33 0.86 17.52
C ILE A 43 -10.86 1.87 18.54
N GLN A 44 -11.65 2.86 18.11
CA GLN A 44 -12.25 3.84 19.02
C GLN A 44 -13.19 3.17 20.03
N GLN A 45 -14.01 2.20 19.59
CA GLN A 45 -14.85 1.43 20.49
C GLN A 45 -14.04 0.63 21.51
N LEU A 46 -12.98 -0.03 21.05
CA LEU A 46 -12.11 -0.79 21.94
C LEU A 46 -11.46 0.12 22.98
N ALA A 47 -10.93 1.27 22.55
CA ALA A 47 -10.32 2.25 23.45
C ALA A 47 -11.31 2.70 24.53
N GLN A 48 -12.53 3.06 24.13
CA GLN A 48 -13.60 3.47 25.06
C GLN A 48 -13.99 2.36 26.03
N ALA A 49 -14.03 1.11 25.58
CA ALA A 49 -14.34 -0.05 26.42
C ALA A 49 -13.22 -0.37 27.42
N CYS A 50 -11.96 -0.09 27.06
CA CYS A 50 -10.81 -0.31 27.94
C CYS A 50 -10.66 0.75 29.03
N GLU A 51 -10.97 2.01 28.72
CA GLU A 51 -11.00 3.10 29.71
C GLU A 51 -11.93 2.79 30.90
N ASN A 52 -13.01 2.05 30.65
CA ASN A 52 -14.04 1.77 31.63
C ASN A 52 -13.83 0.48 32.44
N ALA A 53 -12.95 -0.44 32.01
CA ALA A 53 -12.92 -1.81 32.55
C ALA A 53 -11.53 -2.48 32.64
N GLY A 54 -10.43 -1.73 32.46
CA GLY A 54 -9.06 -2.25 32.60
C GLY A 54 -8.55 -3.07 31.40
N GLU A 55 -7.46 -3.83 31.59
CA GLU A 55 -6.73 -4.54 30.51
C GLU A 55 -7.55 -5.62 29.78
N ILE A 56 -7.22 -5.82 28.51
CA ILE A 56 -7.84 -6.78 27.58
C ILE A 56 -7.08 -8.12 27.66
N GLY A 57 -7.81 -9.23 27.48
CA GLY A 57 -7.27 -10.59 27.53
C GLY A 57 -6.32 -10.99 26.38
N GLY A 58 -6.07 -12.29 26.28
CA GLY A 58 -5.01 -12.87 25.44
C GLY A 58 -5.12 -12.59 23.94
N SER A 59 -6.28 -12.20 23.41
CA SER A 59 -6.43 -11.88 21.98
C SER A 59 -5.77 -10.56 21.57
N ALA A 60 -5.41 -9.69 22.51
CA ALA A 60 -4.70 -8.43 22.22
C ALA A 60 -3.30 -8.67 21.60
N LEU A 61 -2.60 -9.71 22.04
CA LEU A 61 -1.29 -10.08 21.47
C LEU A 61 -1.41 -10.53 20.01
N GLN A 62 -2.46 -11.29 19.69
CA GLN A 62 -2.74 -11.73 18.33
C GLN A 62 -3.06 -10.54 17.42
N LEU A 63 -3.84 -9.56 17.90
CA LEU A 63 -4.12 -8.34 17.15
C LEU A 63 -2.82 -7.56 16.85
N LEU A 64 -1.93 -7.41 17.84
CA LEU A 64 -0.64 -6.75 17.63
C LEU A 64 0.23 -7.47 16.59
N GLU A 65 0.23 -8.79 16.57
CA GLU A 65 0.95 -9.58 15.56
C GLU A 65 0.37 -9.37 14.16
N GLU A 66 -0.96 -9.42 14.02
CA GLU A 66 -1.61 -9.18 12.74
C GLU A 66 -1.34 -7.76 12.23
N ASP A 67 -1.29 -6.77 13.12
CA ASP A 67 -1.01 -5.37 12.76
C ASP A 67 0.42 -5.16 12.29
N ARG A 68 1.39 -5.85 12.90
CA ARG A 68 2.77 -5.87 12.41
C ARG A 68 2.85 -6.48 11.01
N ASN A 69 2.11 -7.56 10.77
CA ASN A 69 2.08 -8.20 9.45
C ASN A 69 1.42 -7.30 8.40
N LEU A 70 0.31 -6.63 8.74
CA LEU A 70 -0.33 -5.66 7.85
C LEU A 70 0.61 -4.51 7.47
N LEU A 71 1.34 -3.95 8.45
CA LEU A 71 2.31 -2.89 8.20
C LEU A 71 3.45 -3.36 7.31
N ALA A 72 3.93 -4.59 7.48
CA ALA A 72 4.95 -5.18 6.62
C ALA A 72 4.46 -5.29 5.17
N SER A 73 3.25 -5.81 4.94
CA SER A 73 2.66 -5.89 3.59
C SER A 73 2.45 -4.51 2.97
N ALA A 74 1.97 -3.53 3.73
CA ALA A 74 1.80 -2.14 3.25
C ALA A 74 3.14 -1.49 2.87
N ASN A 75 4.19 -1.69 3.65
CA ASN A 75 5.53 -1.18 3.33
C ASN A 75 6.11 -1.84 2.07
N GLN A 76 5.89 -3.15 1.91
CA GLN A 76 6.34 -3.86 0.72
C GLN A 76 5.66 -3.30 -0.54
N GLU A 77 4.35 -3.04 -0.47
CA GLU A 77 3.60 -2.49 -1.61
C GLU A 77 4.00 -1.05 -1.92
N LYS A 78 4.24 -0.22 -0.89
CA LYS A 78 4.83 1.12 -1.07
C LYS A 78 6.16 1.05 -1.85
N ILE A 79 7.05 0.15 -1.47
CA ILE A 79 8.35 -0.02 -2.15
C ILE A 79 8.15 -0.47 -3.60
N ASN A 80 7.19 -1.35 -3.87
CA ASN A 80 6.86 -1.79 -5.23
C ASN A 80 6.40 -0.61 -6.09
N MET A 81 5.50 0.23 -5.56
CA MET A 81 5.00 1.42 -6.25
C MET A 81 6.11 2.46 -6.52
N GLU A 82 6.99 2.71 -5.55
CA GLU A 82 8.15 3.59 -5.74
C GLU A 82 9.08 3.09 -6.87
N ARG A 83 9.29 1.76 -6.97
CA ARG A 83 10.07 1.17 -8.06
C ARG A 83 9.38 1.33 -9.41
N LEU A 84 8.07 1.14 -9.49
CA LEU A 84 7.30 1.32 -10.74
C LEU A 84 7.39 2.78 -11.22
N LEU A 85 7.19 3.75 -10.34
CA LEU A 85 7.32 5.17 -10.66
C LEU A 85 8.74 5.53 -11.14
N ALA A 86 9.77 5.00 -10.48
CA ALA A 86 11.15 5.18 -10.92
C ALA A 86 11.40 4.59 -12.33
N MET A 87 10.79 3.43 -12.64
CA MET A 87 10.85 2.83 -13.98
C MET A 87 10.12 3.67 -15.02
N GLU A 88 8.98 4.28 -14.69
CA GLU A 88 8.27 5.18 -15.59
C GLU A 88 9.07 6.45 -15.89
N SER A 89 9.70 7.05 -14.88
CA SER A 89 10.62 8.17 -15.08
C SER A 89 11.75 7.79 -16.04
N ARG A 90 12.40 6.64 -15.79
CA ARG A 90 13.49 6.14 -16.65
C ARG A 90 13.02 5.86 -18.09
N LYS A 91 11.80 5.35 -18.27
CA LYS A 91 11.18 5.14 -19.58
C LYS A 91 11.00 6.47 -20.33
N SER A 92 10.56 7.52 -19.63
CA SER A 92 10.44 8.88 -20.20
C SER A 92 11.80 9.42 -20.65
N ASP A 93 12.83 9.28 -19.81
CA ASP A 93 14.19 9.75 -20.12
C ASP A 93 14.77 9.06 -21.35
N ILE A 94 14.60 7.74 -21.45
CA ILE A 94 15.07 6.95 -22.61
C ILE A 94 14.35 7.40 -23.89
N LYS A 95 13.03 7.65 -23.83
CA LYS A 95 12.28 8.20 -24.97
C LYS A 95 12.79 9.58 -25.38
N GLY A 96 13.16 10.43 -24.42
CA GLY A 96 13.81 11.72 -24.66
C GLY A 96 15.13 11.57 -25.41
N LYS A 97 16.04 10.74 -24.88
CA LYS A 97 17.34 10.45 -25.50
C LYS A 97 17.20 9.85 -26.90
N TYR A 98 16.25 8.94 -27.10
CA TYR A 98 15.99 8.35 -28.42
C TYR A 98 15.61 9.40 -29.46
N ARG A 99 14.73 10.36 -29.11
CA ARG A 99 14.36 11.48 -30.00
C ARG A 99 15.57 12.35 -30.37
N GLN A 100 16.44 12.63 -29.40
CA GLN A 100 17.68 13.37 -29.64
C GLN A 100 18.60 12.63 -30.62
N VAL A 101 18.82 11.32 -30.41
CA VAL A 101 19.65 10.50 -31.32
C VAL A 101 19.09 10.47 -32.74
N GLN A 102 17.77 10.36 -32.92
CA GLN A 102 17.14 10.42 -34.25
C GLN A 102 17.34 11.78 -34.92
N SER A 103 17.28 12.88 -34.15
CA SER A 103 17.53 14.22 -34.67
C SER A 103 18.97 14.39 -35.15
N ILE A 104 19.96 13.95 -34.34
CA ILE A 104 21.38 13.99 -34.72
C ILE A 104 21.63 13.19 -35.99
N ARG A 105 21.08 11.97 -36.08
CA ARG A 105 21.17 11.15 -37.29
C ARG A 105 20.61 11.87 -38.52
N GLY A 106 19.46 12.53 -38.39
CA GLY A 106 18.88 13.33 -39.45
C GLY A 106 19.80 14.46 -39.92
N GLN A 107 20.45 15.16 -38.98
CA GLN A 107 21.43 16.21 -39.27
C GLN A 107 22.68 15.66 -39.96
N SER A 108 23.24 14.55 -39.48
CA SER A 108 24.42 13.90 -40.10
C SER A 108 24.15 13.51 -41.55
N LEU A 109 22.99 12.91 -41.83
CA LEU A 109 22.60 12.55 -43.20
C LEU A 109 22.44 13.74 -44.13
N LEU A 110 22.12 14.93 -43.61
CA LEU A 110 22.07 16.16 -44.41
C LEU A 110 23.47 16.65 -44.76
N VAL A 111 24.40 16.61 -43.80
CA VAL A 111 25.81 16.99 -44.03
C VAL A 111 26.47 16.06 -45.06
N ASP A 112 26.30 14.75 -44.92
CA ASP A 112 26.88 13.76 -45.85
C ASP A 112 26.39 13.95 -47.30
N ARG A 113 25.20 14.51 -47.52
CA ARG A 113 24.67 14.81 -48.88
C ARG A 113 25.21 16.10 -49.49
N THR A 114 25.80 16.96 -48.67
CA THR A 114 26.37 18.24 -49.11
C THR A 114 27.87 18.19 -49.39
N LEU A 115 28.51 17.07 -49.04
CA LEU A 115 29.89 16.73 -49.37
C LEU A 115 29.95 15.95 -50.70
#